data_AF-A0A1F3BCM6-F1
#
_entry.id   AF-A0A1F3BCM6-F1
#
_cell.length_a   1.000
_cell.length_b   1.000
_cell.length_c   1.000
_cell.angle_alpha   90.00
_cell.angle_beta   90.00
_cell.angle_gamma   90.00
#
_symmetry.space_group_name_H-M   'P 1'
#
loop_
_entity.id
_entity.type
_entity.pdbx_description
1 polymer ?
#
loop_
_entity_poly.entity_id
_entity_poly.type
_entity_poly.pdbx_seq_one_letter_code
_entity_poly.pdbx_strand_id
1 'polypeptide(L)'
;MNSKQIVAAISVVALLVILVYPALAAGAVGVQIRSSKMEKADYVFVTIGGVWVHRSGQSESEGWQLISNQSQTLDLVTLENTTTLFGKGQISLGDYDTVRMEISNITWVFNKTTTNLEVESSQIQSNLDFTVQAGRETIITLVLTGQHQEIRGTNFFVPTLTATLG
;
A
#
# COMPACT_ATOMS: atom_id res chain seq x y z
N MET A 1 8.83 -39.01 34.37
CA MET A 1 9.04 -37.54 34.48
C MET A 1 8.37 -37.09 35.76
N ASN A 2 9.10 -36.45 36.68
CA ASN A 2 8.50 -36.02 37.95
C ASN A 2 7.82 -34.65 37.81
N SER A 3 6.94 -34.29 38.75
CA SER A 3 6.18 -33.03 38.71
C SER A 3 7.07 -31.79 38.54
N LYS A 4 8.28 -31.80 39.10
CA LYS A 4 9.27 -30.71 38.96
C LYS A 4 9.76 -30.54 37.52
N GLN A 5 10.03 -31.64 36.81
CA GLN A 5 10.43 -31.63 35.40
C GLN A 5 9.28 -31.16 34.50
N ILE A 6 8.04 -31.54 34.80
CA ILE A 6 6.85 -31.08 34.06
C ILE A 6 6.67 -29.56 34.24
N VAL A 7 6.74 -29.06 35.48
CA VAL A 7 6.62 -27.61 35.76
C VAL A 7 7.75 -26.83 35.10
N ALA A 8 8.99 -27.31 35.19
CA ALA A 8 10.12 -26.66 34.52
C ALA A 8 9.94 -26.60 32.99
N ALA A 9 9.49 -27.68 32.36
CA ALA A 9 9.24 -27.71 30.92
C ALA A 9 8.12 -26.73 30.52
N ILE A 10 7.00 -26.69 31.26
CA ILE A 10 5.91 -25.75 31.01
C ILE A 10 6.38 -24.30 31.15
N SER A 11 7.16 -23.98 32.18
CA SER A 11 7.68 -22.63 32.39
C SER A 11 8.61 -22.18 31.25
N VAL A 12 9.47 -23.08 30.75
CA VAL A 12 10.35 -22.78 29.61
C VAL A 12 9.53 -22.53 28.34
N VAL A 13 8.51 -23.36 28.08
CA VAL A 13 7.62 -23.18 26.92
C VAL A 13 6.83 -21.87 27.05
N ALA A 14 6.27 -21.56 28.21
CA ALA A 14 5.55 -20.31 28.44
C ALA A 14 6.45 -19.09 28.24
N LEU A 15 7.69 -19.12 28.74
CA LEU A 15 8.66 -18.05 28.55
C LEU A 15 9.02 -17.85 27.07
N LEU A 16 9.24 -18.95 26.34
CA LEU A 16 9.48 -18.92 24.90
C LEU A 16 8.30 -18.32 24.13
N VAL A 17 7.07 -18.71 24.46
CA VAL A 17 5.87 -18.15 23.84
C VAL A 17 5.78 -16.64 24.10
N ILE A 18 6.02 -16.19 25.33
CA ILE A 18 5.99 -14.74 25.67
C ILE A 18 7.06 -13.95 24.91
N LEU A 19 8.26 -14.52 24.74
CA LEU A 19 9.36 -13.88 24.00
C LEU A 19 9.10 -13.79 22.50
N VAL A 20 8.46 -14.81 21.90
CA VAL A 20 8.27 -14.90 20.44
C VAL A 20 6.93 -14.28 19.99
N TYR A 21 5.90 -14.28 20.84
CA TYR A 21 4.56 -13.79 20.49
C TYR A 21 4.53 -12.36 19.92
N PRO A 22 5.27 -11.36 20.46
CA PRO A 22 5.27 -10.00 19.90
C PRO A 22 5.76 -9.94 18.47
N ALA A 23 6.70 -10.82 18.08
CA ALA A 23 7.25 -10.88 16.74
C ALA A 23 6.31 -11.56 15.72
N LEU A 24 5.34 -12.37 16.19
CA LEU A 24 4.37 -13.07 15.35
C LEU A 24 2.99 -12.42 15.33
N ALA A 25 2.76 -11.43 16.20
CA ALA A 25 1.49 -10.72 16.22
C ALA A 25 1.33 -9.86 14.97
N ALA A 26 0.13 -9.88 14.40
CA ALA A 26 -0.24 -9.11 13.22
C ALA A 26 -1.52 -8.31 13.46
N GLY A 27 -1.68 -7.21 12.71
CA GLY A 27 -2.86 -6.39 12.69
C GLY A 27 -3.40 -6.23 11.26
N ALA A 28 -4.69 -5.93 11.17
CA ALA A 28 -5.37 -5.76 9.90
C ALA A 28 -5.09 -4.37 9.32
N VAL A 29 -4.72 -4.30 8.05
CA VAL A 29 -4.58 -3.03 7.32
C VAL A 29 -5.40 -3.10 6.03
N GLY A 30 -6.27 -2.13 5.83
CA GLY A 30 -7.04 -1.95 4.61
C GLY A 30 -6.53 -0.78 3.79
N VAL A 31 -6.53 -0.91 2.47
CA VAL A 31 -6.14 0.15 1.54
C VAL A 31 -7.34 0.55 0.69
N GLN A 32 -7.63 1.82 0.73
CA GLN A 32 -8.64 2.49 -0.07
C GLN A 32 -7.97 3.41 -1.08
N ILE A 33 -8.56 3.54 -2.27
CA ILE A 33 -8.05 4.39 -3.34
C ILE A 33 -9.12 5.38 -3.75
N ARG A 34 -8.72 6.64 -3.89
CA ARG A 34 -9.49 7.70 -4.53
C ARG A 34 -8.59 8.50 -5.46
N SER A 35 -9.18 9.32 -6.32
CA SER A 35 -8.45 10.23 -7.19
C SER A 35 -8.77 11.68 -6.87
N SER A 36 -7.91 12.58 -7.34
CA SER A 36 -8.27 13.99 -7.53
C SER A 36 -8.72 14.21 -8.99
N LYS A 37 -9.18 15.44 -9.29
CA LYS A 37 -9.55 15.83 -10.65
C LYS A 37 -8.42 15.59 -11.64
N MET A 38 -8.71 14.89 -12.73
CA MET A 38 -7.82 14.68 -13.87
C MET A 38 -8.13 15.71 -14.96
N GLU A 39 -7.24 16.66 -15.18
CA GLU A 39 -7.43 17.68 -16.22
C GLU A 39 -7.22 17.08 -17.61
N LYS A 40 -8.12 17.38 -18.56
CA LYS A 40 -8.05 16.90 -19.95
C LYS A 40 -7.98 15.37 -20.07
N ALA A 41 -8.78 14.67 -19.29
CA ALA A 41 -9.02 13.25 -19.43
C ALA A 41 -10.51 12.95 -19.45
N ASP A 42 -10.93 12.12 -20.40
CA ASP A 42 -12.24 11.48 -20.37
C ASP A 42 -12.17 10.22 -19.48
N TYR A 43 -11.06 9.48 -19.55
CA TYR A 43 -10.76 8.30 -18.74
C TYR A 43 -9.26 8.21 -18.47
N VAL A 44 -8.88 7.69 -17.30
CA VAL A 44 -7.47 7.38 -16.98
C VAL A 44 -7.42 6.02 -16.29
N PHE A 45 -7.15 4.99 -17.07
CA PHE A 45 -7.04 3.63 -16.56
C PHE A 45 -5.63 3.39 -16.03
N VAL A 46 -5.51 3.11 -14.73
CA VAL A 46 -4.23 2.80 -14.08
C VAL A 46 -4.29 1.39 -13.52
N THR A 47 -3.33 0.57 -13.93
CA THR A 47 -3.15 -0.80 -13.41
C THR A 47 -2.16 -0.78 -12.26
N ILE A 48 -2.68 -1.00 -11.07
CA ILE A 48 -1.91 -1.08 -9.83
C ILE A 48 -1.56 -2.55 -9.59
N GLY A 49 -0.29 -2.83 -9.32
CA GLY A 49 0.23 -4.18 -9.09
C GLY A 49 0.25 -4.57 -7.62
N GLY A 50 0.45 -3.61 -6.73
CA GLY A 50 0.49 -3.87 -5.30
C GLY A 50 0.66 -2.63 -4.44
N VAL A 51 0.44 -2.79 -3.14
CA VAL A 51 0.63 -1.78 -2.11
C VAL A 51 1.41 -2.36 -0.95
N TRP A 52 2.44 -1.63 -0.54
CA TRP A 52 3.38 -1.98 0.50
C TRP A 52 3.50 -0.85 1.51
N VAL A 53 3.93 -1.16 2.73
CA VAL A 53 4.28 -0.18 3.75
C VAL A 53 5.64 -0.46 4.35
N HIS A 54 6.36 0.58 4.72
CA HIS A 54 7.69 0.49 5.29
C HIS A 54 7.66 0.72 6.80
N ARG A 55 8.37 -0.13 7.53
CA ARG A 55 8.46 -0.07 8.98
C ARG A 55 9.38 1.06 9.43
N SER A 56 8.92 1.87 10.38
CA SER A 56 9.69 3.02 10.88
C SER A 56 11.04 2.61 11.46
N GLY A 57 12.08 3.36 11.09
CA GLY A 57 13.44 3.14 11.58
C GLY A 57 14.16 1.94 10.96
N GLN A 58 13.57 1.26 9.99
CA GLN A 58 14.29 0.32 9.13
C GLN A 58 14.96 1.04 7.95
N SER A 59 15.90 0.37 7.29
CA SER A 59 16.51 0.90 6.05
C SER A 59 15.58 0.70 4.86
N GLU A 60 15.68 1.57 3.84
CA GLU A 60 14.84 1.50 2.62
C GLU A 60 14.94 0.16 1.87
N SER A 61 16.05 -0.57 2.01
CA SER A 61 16.22 -1.91 1.42
C SER A 61 15.53 -3.03 2.21
N GLU A 62 15.05 -2.73 3.40
CA GLU A 62 14.43 -3.66 4.35
C GLU A 62 13.08 -3.10 4.82
N GLY A 63 12.43 -3.74 5.80
CA GLY A 63 11.25 -3.16 6.47
C GLY A 63 9.94 -3.12 5.67
N TRP A 64 9.95 -3.42 4.37
CA TRP A 64 8.74 -3.44 3.52
C TRP A 64 7.84 -4.63 3.84
N GLN A 65 6.56 -4.34 4.07
CA GLN A 65 5.50 -5.33 4.28
C GLN A 65 4.40 -5.16 3.23
N LEU A 66 4.02 -6.27 2.61
CA LEU A 66 2.98 -6.32 1.59
C LEU A 66 1.61 -6.20 2.25
N ILE A 67 0.78 -5.25 1.80
CA ILE A 67 -0.64 -5.20 2.18
C ILE A 67 -1.47 -5.96 1.16
N SER A 68 -1.26 -5.70 -0.13
CA SER A 68 -2.00 -6.34 -1.22
C SER A 68 -1.13 -6.47 -2.47
N ASN A 69 -1.13 -7.64 -3.08
CA ASN A 69 -0.55 -7.92 -4.40
C ASN A 69 -1.62 -8.18 -5.47
N GLN A 70 -2.88 -7.84 -5.18
CA GLN A 70 -3.96 -8.02 -6.14
C GLN A 70 -3.87 -6.93 -7.21
N SER A 71 -3.54 -7.33 -8.43
CA SER A 71 -3.51 -6.38 -9.53
C SER A 71 -4.94 -5.96 -9.93
N GLN A 72 -5.17 -4.65 -10.01
CA GLN A 72 -6.46 -4.08 -10.41
C GLN A 72 -6.24 -2.88 -11.32
N THR A 73 -7.06 -2.77 -12.37
CA THR A 73 -7.14 -1.58 -13.21
C THR A 73 -8.30 -0.71 -12.75
N LEU A 74 -8.00 0.54 -12.40
CA LEU A 74 -8.98 1.51 -11.92
C LEU A 74 -9.05 2.68 -12.89
N ASP A 75 -10.25 3.19 -13.14
CA ASP A 75 -10.41 4.47 -13.83
C ASP A 75 -10.41 5.62 -12.82
N LEU A 76 -9.32 6.39 -12.80
CA LEU A 76 -9.13 7.45 -11.84
C LEU A 76 -10.14 8.60 -12.01
N VAL A 77 -10.68 8.81 -13.21
CA VAL A 77 -11.71 9.85 -13.43
C VAL A 77 -12.97 9.52 -12.64
N THR A 78 -13.39 8.24 -12.61
CA THR A 78 -14.56 7.82 -11.82
C THR A 78 -14.33 7.90 -10.31
N LEU A 79 -13.07 7.93 -9.86
CA LEU A 79 -12.69 7.97 -8.44
C LEU A 79 -12.48 9.39 -7.89
N GLU A 80 -12.77 10.45 -8.65
CA GLU A 80 -12.61 11.84 -8.17
C GLU A 80 -13.45 12.13 -6.92
N ASN A 81 -14.67 11.58 -6.86
CA ASN A 81 -15.65 11.85 -5.79
C ASN A 81 -16.06 10.59 -5.01
N THR A 82 -15.33 9.49 -5.19
CA THR A 82 -15.63 8.23 -4.52
C THR A 82 -14.35 7.50 -4.16
N THR A 83 -14.46 6.63 -3.17
CA THR A 83 -13.37 5.80 -2.69
C THR A 83 -13.70 4.35 -2.96
N THR A 84 -12.74 3.58 -3.45
CA THR A 84 -12.87 2.14 -3.64
C THR A 84 -11.91 1.38 -2.74
N LEU A 85 -12.34 0.22 -2.23
CA LEU A 85 -11.44 -0.69 -1.52
C LEU A 85 -10.54 -1.40 -2.54
N PHE A 86 -9.23 -1.22 -2.40
CA PHE A 86 -8.25 -1.90 -3.25
C PHE A 86 -7.90 -3.28 -2.69
N GLY A 87 -7.64 -3.36 -1.38
CA GLY A 87 -7.26 -4.62 -0.74
C GLY A 87 -7.12 -4.52 0.77
N LYS A 88 -6.90 -5.67 1.40
CA LYS A 88 -6.64 -5.82 2.84
C LYS A 88 -5.52 -6.81 3.06
N GLY A 89 -4.71 -6.58 4.09
CA GLY A 89 -3.60 -7.44 4.49
C GLY A 89 -3.48 -7.59 6.00
N GLN A 90 -2.67 -8.54 6.42
CA GLN A 90 -2.22 -8.70 7.80
C GLN A 90 -0.72 -8.45 7.85
N ILE A 91 -0.30 -7.45 8.61
CA ILE A 91 1.11 -7.06 8.73
C ILE A 91 1.51 -7.01 10.20
N SER A 92 2.82 -7.11 10.48
CA SER A 92 3.33 -7.15 11.86
C SER A 92 2.92 -5.90 12.64
N LEU A 93 2.70 -6.05 13.94
CA LEU A 93 2.46 -4.91 14.82
C LEU A 93 3.67 -3.97 14.86
N GLY A 94 3.40 -2.67 15.00
CA GLY A 94 4.42 -1.64 15.15
C GLY A 94 4.16 -0.38 14.32
N ASP A 95 5.17 0.47 14.26
CA ASP A 95 5.12 1.77 13.58
C ASP A 95 5.66 1.69 12.15
N TYR A 96 5.03 2.45 11.27
CA TYR A 96 5.30 2.54 9.84
C TYR A 96 5.35 4.01 9.43
N ASP A 97 6.18 4.33 8.42
CA ASP A 97 6.45 5.73 8.01
C ASP A 97 6.18 6.01 6.53
N THR A 98 6.03 4.97 5.71
CA THR A 98 5.93 5.13 4.25
C THR A 98 4.95 4.14 3.66
N VAL A 99 4.19 4.57 2.66
CA VAL A 99 3.38 3.70 1.80
C VAL A 99 3.94 3.75 0.38
N ARG A 100 4.02 2.59 -0.28
CA ARG A 100 4.43 2.44 -1.67
C ARG A 100 3.32 1.79 -2.49
N MET A 101 3.03 2.36 -3.65
CA MET A 101 2.15 1.80 -4.65
C MET A 101 2.96 1.45 -5.90
N GLU A 102 2.65 0.30 -6.50
CA GLU A 102 3.27 -0.13 -7.75
C GLU A 102 2.30 0.03 -8.91
N ILE A 103 2.69 0.79 -9.93
CA ILE A 103 1.94 1.00 -11.17
C ILE A 103 2.65 0.28 -12.31
N SER A 104 1.88 -0.48 -13.08
CA SER A 104 2.41 -1.31 -14.18
C SER A 104 1.97 -0.84 -15.57
N ASN A 105 0.80 -0.21 -15.69
CA ASN A 105 0.28 0.25 -16.97
C ASN A 105 -0.67 1.43 -16.79
N ILE A 106 -0.63 2.36 -17.75
CA ILE A 106 -1.48 3.53 -17.79
C ILE A 106 -2.00 3.76 -19.20
N THR A 107 -3.32 3.91 -19.31
CA THR A 107 -4.00 4.28 -20.54
C THR A 107 -4.78 5.56 -20.31
N TRP A 108 -4.43 6.60 -21.06
CA TRP A 108 -5.08 7.90 -21.03
C TRP A 108 -6.03 8.04 -22.22
N VAL A 109 -7.27 8.43 -21.96
CA VAL A 109 -8.25 8.70 -23.00
C VAL A 109 -8.66 10.16 -22.93
N PHE A 110 -8.48 10.88 -24.03
CA PHE A 110 -8.93 12.26 -24.16
C PHE A 110 -9.42 12.54 -25.57
N ASN A 111 -10.61 13.12 -25.68
CA ASN A 111 -11.25 13.45 -26.96
C ASN A 111 -11.26 12.24 -27.92
N LYS A 112 -11.70 11.08 -27.41
CA LYS A 112 -11.76 9.79 -28.12
C LYS A 112 -10.41 9.23 -28.57
N THR A 113 -9.29 9.87 -28.22
CA THR A 113 -7.94 9.37 -28.51
C THR A 113 -7.46 8.58 -27.30
N THR A 114 -6.98 7.35 -27.54
CA THR A 114 -6.42 6.47 -26.51
C THR A 114 -4.91 6.44 -26.66
N THR A 115 -4.20 6.77 -25.58
CA THR A 115 -2.74 6.82 -25.54
C THR A 115 -2.24 5.99 -24.37
N ASN A 116 -1.33 5.07 -24.61
CA ASN A 116 -0.60 4.41 -23.52
C ASN A 116 0.53 5.33 -23.07
N LEU A 117 0.59 5.57 -21.76
CA LEU A 117 1.59 6.42 -21.15
C LEU A 117 2.67 5.57 -20.50
N GLU A 118 3.92 5.95 -20.67
CA GLU A 118 5.01 5.45 -19.86
C GLU A 118 4.93 6.07 -18.46
N VAL A 119 5.44 5.37 -17.46
CA VAL A 119 5.52 5.88 -16.08
C VAL A 119 6.99 6.09 -15.76
N GLU A 120 7.36 7.30 -15.32
CA GLU A 120 8.75 7.62 -14.99
C GLU A 120 9.31 6.70 -13.89
N SER A 121 8.46 6.35 -12.92
CA SER A 121 8.74 5.34 -11.90
C SER A 121 7.53 4.45 -11.70
N SER A 122 7.72 3.14 -11.83
CA SER A 122 6.69 2.14 -11.52
C SER A 122 6.39 2.05 -10.02
N GLN A 123 7.27 2.57 -9.16
CA GLN A 123 7.07 2.62 -7.72
C GLN A 123 6.95 4.08 -7.28
N ILE A 124 5.79 4.40 -6.70
CA ILE A 124 5.51 5.73 -6.15
C ILE A 124 5.28 5.61 -4.66
N GLN A 125 5.81 6.56 -3.91
CA GLN A 125 5.81 6.54 -2.46
C GLN A 125 5.13 7.78 -1.88
N SER A 126 4.62 7.64 -0.67
CA SER A 126 4.08 8.74 0.12
C SER A 126 4.40 8.50 1.59
N ASN A 127 4.87 9.54 2.27
CA ASN A 127 5.15 9.48 3.70
C ASN A 127 3.83 9.44 4.47
N LEU A 128 3.71 8.53 5.43
CA LEU A 128 2.57 8.39 6.31
C LEU A 128 3.02 7.70 7.60
N ASP A 129 2.99 8.43 8.71
CA ASP A 129 3.24 7.85 10.03
C ASP A 129 1.98 7.18 10.58
N PHE A 130 2.05 5.90 10.92
CA PHE A 130 0.95 5.17 11.56
C PHE A 130 1.41 3.95 12.37
N THR A 131 0.56 3.52 13.29
CA THR A 131 0.81 2.32 14.12
C THR A 131 -0.22 1.24 13.81
N VAL A 132 0.25 0.01 13.62
CA VAL A 132 -0.57 -1.20 13.51
C VAL A 132 -0.70 -1.85 14.88
N GLN A 133 -1.94 -2.06 15.33
CA GLN A 133 -2.28 -2.60 16.64
C GLN A 133 -3.12 -3.88 16.52
N ALA A 134 -3.01 -4.76 17.51
CA ALA A 134 -3.80 -5.99 17.56
C ALA A 134 -5.30 -5.68 17.71
N GLY A 135 -6.15 -6.42 16.98
CA GLY A 135 -7.61 -6.35 17.12
C GLY A 135 -8.25 -5.08 16.55
N ARG A 136 -7.47 -4.20 15.90
CA ARG A 136 -7.97 -3.00 15.20
C ARG A 136 -7.57 -3.05 13.74
N GLU A 137 -8.50 -2.68 12.85
CA GLU A 137 -8.19 -2.44 11.45
C GLU A 137 -7.72 -0.99 11.26
N THR A 138 -6.54 -0.82 10.68
CA THR A 138 -6.03 0.48 10.21
C THR A 138 -6.44 0.65 8.75
N ILE A 139 -7.12 1.74 8.42
CA ILE A 139 -7.48 2.06 7.03
C ILE A 139 -6.56 3.16 6.51
N ILE A 140 -5.90 2.89 5.38
CA ILE A 140 -5.09 3.85 4.64
C ILE A 140 -5.87 4.27 3.41
N THR A 141 -6.06 5.57 3.23
CA THR A 141 -6.61 6.15 2.00
C THR A 141 -5.46 6.69 1.15
N LEU A 142 -5.35 6.16 -0.07
CA LEU A 142 -4.40 6.61 -1.08
C LEU A 142 -5.12 7.49 -2.09
N VAL A 143 -4.60 8.70 -2.27
CA VAL A 143 -5.04 9.65 -3.28
C VAL A 143 -4.04 9.61 -4.41
N LEU A 144 -4.43 9.01 -5.53
CA LEU A 144 -3.62 8.98 -6.74
C LEU A 144 -4.07 10.09 -7.68
N THR A 145 -3.15 10.94 -8.09
CA THR A 145 -3.36 11.92 -9.16
C THR A 145 -2.22 11.83 -10.16
N GLY A 146 -2.36 12.50 -11.30
CA GLY A 146 -1.25 12.63 -12.23
C GLY A 146 -1.58 13.48 -13.44
N GLN A 147 -0.57 13.68 -14.27
CA GLN A 147 -0.67 14.50 -15.47
C GLN A 147 -0.04 13.79 -16.66
N HIS A 148 -0.64 13.98 -17.83
CA HIS A 148 -0.02 13.61 -19.10
C HIS A 148 1.01 14.66 -19.50
N GLN A 149 2.24 14.22 -19.74
CA GLN A 149 3.33 15.04 -20.27
C GLN A 149 3.93 14.40 -21.52
N GLU A 150 4.37 15.22 -22.47
CA GLU A 150 5.10 14.76 -23.64
C GLU A 150 6.54 15.27 -23.57
N ILE A 151 7.51 14.34 -23.56
CA ILE A 151 8.93 14.66 -23.50
C ILE A 151 9.60 14.02 -24.72
N ARG A 152 10.04 14.85 -25.66
CA ARG A 152 10.75 14.42 -26.89
C ARG A 152 9.99 13.36 -27.71
N GLY A 153 8.66 13.45 -27.75
CA GLY A 153 7.79 12.52 -28.49
C GLY A 153 7.36 11.28 -27.71
N THR A 154 7.83 11.10 -26.47
CA THR A 154 7.33 10.06 -25.57
C THR A 154 6.28 10.63 -24.63
N ASN A 155 5.19 9.90 -24.46
CA ASN A 155 4.07 10.29 -23.60
C ASN A 155 4.24 9.65 -22.22
N PHE A 156 4.34 10.48 -21.19
CA PHE A 156 4.50 10.07 -19.80
C PHE A 156 3.27 10.42 -18.98
N PHE A 157 3.00 9.58 -17.99
CA PHE A 157 2.19 9.91 -16.84
C PHE A 157 3.11 10.25 -15.69
N VAL A 158 2.91 11.42 -15.09
CA VAL A 158 3.62 11.85 -13.88
C VAL A 158 2.68 11.66 -12.69
N PRO A 159 2.79 10.54 -11.94
CA PRO A 159 1.95 10.25 -10.79
C PRO A 159 2.35 11.08 -9.57
N THR A 160 1.35 11.47 -8.77
CA THR A 160 1.53 11.94 -7.40
C THR A 160 0.67 11.11 -6.47
N LEU A 161 1.27 10.62 -5.38
CA LEU A 161 0.61 9.81 -4.37
C LEU A 161 0.59 10.56 -3.03
N THR A 162 -0.61 10.71 -2.46
CA THR A 162 -0.79 11.20 -1.09
C THR A 162 -1.48 10.12 -0.26
N ALA A 163 -0.90 9.76 0.89
CA ALA A 163 -1.50 8.81 1.81
C ALA A 163 -2.03 9.50 3.06
N THR A 164 -3.19 9.07 3.55
CA THR A 164 -3.78 9.53 4.81
C THR A 164 -4.43 8.37 5.56
N LEU A 165 -4.57 8.49 6.88
CA LEU A 165 -5.41 7.58 7.65
C LEU A 165 -6.90 7.89 7.38
N GLY A 166 -7.69 6.82 7.23
CA GLY A 166 -9.15 6.87 7.08
C GLY A 166 -9.92 6.79 8.39
#